data_AF-A0A376KL76-F1
#
_entry.id   AF-A0A376KL76-F1
#
_cell.length_a   1.000
_cell.length_b   1.000
_cell.length_c   1.000
_cell.angle_alpha   90.00
_cell.angle_beta   90.00
_cell.angle_gamma   90.00
#
_symmetry.space_group_name_H-M   'P 1'
#
loop_
_entity.id
_entity.type
_entity.pdbx_description
1 polymer ?
#
loop_
_entity_poly.entity_id
_entity_poly.type
_entity_poly.pdbx_seq_one_letter_code
_entity_poly.pdbx_strand_id
1 'polypeptide(L)'
;MEAKRLLDVLDKQLAQHKFIAGDEYTIADMAIWPWFGNVVLGGVYDAAEFLDAGSYKHVQRWAKEVGERPAVKRGRIVKPHQRTAE
;
A
#
# COMPACT_ATOMS: atom_id res chain seq x y z
N MET A 1 17.23 -2.79 8.34
CA MET A 1 16.38 -1.59 8.44
C MET A 1 14.96 -2.01 8.72
N GLU A 2 14.26 -1.29 9.59
CA GLU A 2 12.89 -1.66 9.99
C GLU A 2 11.90 -1.64 8.82
N ALA A 3 12.02 -0.71 7.86
CA ALA A 3 11.18 -0.67 6.67
C ALA A 3 11.23 -1.96 5.82
N LYS A 4 12.43 -2.53 5.61
CA LYS A 4 12.60 -3.81 4.90
C LYS A 4 12.00 -4.99 5.69
N ARG A 5 12.12 -4.97 7.02
CA ARG A 5 11.50 -6.00 7.88
C ARG A 5 9.97 -5.95 7.81
N LEU A 6 9.38 -4.76 7.81
CA LEU A 6 7.94 -4.58 7.67
C LEU A 6 7.44 -5.02 6.28
N LEU A 7 8.18 -4.70 5.22
CA LEU A 7 7.87 -5.18 3.87
C LEU A 7 7.95 -6.70 3.77
N ASP A 8 8.95 -7.34 4.39
CA ASP A 8 9.09 -8.80 4.42
C ASP A 8 7.94 -9.50 5.17
N VAL A 9 7.49 -8.93 6.30
CA VAL A 9 6.30 -9.42 7.01
C VAL A 9 5.06 -9.33 6.11
N LEU A 10 4.88 -8.20 5.42
CA LEU A 10 3.73 -7.99 4.54
C LEU A 10 3.74 -8.93 3.34
N ASP A 11 4.90 -9.15 2.73
CA ASP A 11 5.06 -10.02 1.57
C ASP A 11 4.76 -11.49 1.91
N LYS A 12 5.25 -11.96 3.07
CA LYS A 12 4.93 -13.30 3.58
C LYS A 12 3.44 -13.47 3.87
N GLN A 13 2.79 -12.45 4.43
CA GLN A 13 1.34 -12.48 4.68
C GLN A 13 0.55 -12.55 3.37
N LEU A 14 0.92 -11.73 2.38
CA LEU A 14 0.27 -11.64 1.07
C LEU A 14 0.66 -12.79 0.11
N ALA A 15 1.65 -13.60 0.48
CA ALA A 15 1.94 -14.85 -0.19
C ALA A 15 0.85 -15.91 0.08
N GLN A 16 0.25 -15.87 1.28
CA GLN A 16 -0.75 -16.83 1.73
C GLN A 16 -2.18 -16.33 1.57
N HIS A 17 -2.38 -15.01 1.47
CA HIS A 17 -3.70 -14.38 1.43
C HIS A 17 -3.85 -13.41 0.26
N LYS A 18 -5.08 -13.24 -0.21
CA LYS A 18 -5.38 -12.27 -1.27
C LYS A 18 -5.21 -10.83 -0.77
N PHE A 19 -5.72 -10.53 0.42
CA PHE A 19 -5.66 -9.26 1.12
C PHE A 19 -5.06 -9.43 2.52
N ILE A 20 -4.84 -8.33 3.23
CA ILE A 20 -4.10 -8.37 4.51
C ILE A 20 -4.75 -9.29 5.55
N ALA A 21 -6.08 -9.27 5.62
CA ALA A 21 -6.86 -10.01 6.62
C ALA A 21 -7.47 -11.32 6.11
N GLY A 22 -7.15 -11.75 4.87
CA GLY A 22 -7.72 -12.95 4.27
C GLY A 22 -8.11 -12.75 2.81
N ASP A 23 -9.22 -13.33 2.39
CA ASP A 23 -9.66 -13.33 0.99
C ASP A 23 -10.44 -12.08 0.57
N GLU A 24 -10.92 -11.31 1.55
CA GLU A 24 -11.76 -10.14 1.37
C GLU A 24 -11.01 -8.83 1.67
N TYR A 25 -11.35 -7.79 0.92
CA TYR A 25 -10.77 -6.46 1.10
C TYR A 25 -11.35 -5.77 2.34
N THR A 26 -10.50 -5.29 3.23
CA THR A 26 -10.93 -4.70 4.50
C THR A 26 -10.32 -3.32 4.76
N ILE A 27 -10.69 -2.72 5.89
CA ILE A 27 -10.05 -1.50 6.39
C ILE A 27 -8.54 -1.68 6.66
N ALA A 28 -8.06 -2.92 6.86
CA ALA A 28 -6.63 -3.18 7.03
C ALA A 28 -5.87 -2.84 5.73
N ASP A 29 -6.40 -3.22 4.57
CA ASP A 29 -5.83 -2.86 3.28
C ASP A 29 -5.88 -1.35 3.05
N MET A 30 -7.00 -0.69 3.43
CA MET A 30 -7.14 0.77 3.33
C MET A 30 -6.12 1.51 4.19
N ALA A 31 -5.80 0.99 5.38
CA ALA A 31 -4.84 1.60 6.30
C ALA A 31 -3.39 1.43 5.83
N ILE A 32 -3.05 0.28 5.25
CA ILE A 32 -1.68 -0.10 4.90
C ILE A 32 -1.30 0.39 3.49
N TRP A 33 -2.24 0.33 2.53
CA TRP A 33 -1.96 0.62 1.11
C TRP A 33 -1.39 2.02 0.84
N PRO A 34 -1.89 3.11 1.45
CA PRO A 34 -1.36 4.45 1.23
C PRO A 34 0.13 4.60 1.61
N TRP A 35 0.63 3.74 2.50
CA TRP A 35 2.03 3.70 2.91
C TRP A 35 2.83 2.70 2.07
N PHE A 36 2.66 1.41 2.32
CA PHE A 36 3.51 0.37 1.74
C PHE A 36 3.22 0.13 0.27
N GLY A 37 1.95 0.20 -0.14
CA GLY A 37 1.55 0.06 -1.54
C GLY A 37 2.15 1.17 -2.39
N ASN A 38 2.04 2.43 -1.94
CA ASN A 38 2.62 3.56 -2.67
C ASN A 38 4.16 3.54 -2.71
N VAL A 39 4.83 3.11 -1.64
CA VAL A 39 6.31 2.98 -1.63
C VAL A 39 6.76 1.99 -2.69
N VAL A 40 6.15 0.81 -2.78
CA VAL A 40 6.57 -0.21 -3.75
C VAL A 40 6.18 0.12 -5.19
N LEU A 41 5.17 0.97 -5.38
CA LEU A 41 4.78 1.50 -6.69
C LEU A 41 5.60 2.74 -7.11
N GLY A 42 6.58 3.16 -6.30
CA GLY A 42 7.43 4.31 -6.61
C GLY A 42 6.74 5.67 -6.42
N GLY A 43 5.60 5.71 -5.73
CA GLY A 43 4.81 6.93 -5.54
C GLY A 43 5.31 7.86 -4.45
N VAL A 44 6.25 7.43 -3.58
CA VAL A 44 6.67 8.19 -2.39
C VAL A 44 8.16 7.97 -2.09
N TYR A 45 8.85 9.06 -1.70
CA TYR A 45 10.24 9.13 -1.20
C TYR A 45 11.36 8.66 -2.15
N ASP A 46 11.05 8.31 -3.41
CA ASP A 46 12.03 7.71 -4.34
C ASP A 46 12.77 6.50 -3.74
N ALA A 47 12.11 5.81 -2.80
CA ALA A 47 12.74 4.81 -1.95
C ALA A 47 12.64 3.39 -2.53
N ALA A 48 11.96 3.21 -3.67
CA ALA A 48 11.66 1.90 -4.24
C ALA A 48 12.93 1.11 -4.59
N GLU A 49 13.92 1.77 -5.19
CA GLU A 49 15.21 1.14 -5.54
C GLU A 49 16.03 0.81 -4.28
N PHE A 50 16.15 1.75 -3.36
CA PHE A 50 16.89 1.55 -2.10
C PHE A 50 16.30 0.44 -1.22
N LEU A 51 14.97 0.32 -1.22
CA LEU A 51 14.24 -0.71 -0.48
C LEU A 51 14.19 -2.05 -1.21
N ASP A 52 14.73 -2.15 -2.43
CA ASP A 52 14.58 -3.32 -3.30
C ASP A 52 13.11 -3.74 -3.44
N ALA A 53 12.23 -2.76 -3.68
CA ALA A 53 10.79 -2.97 -3.76
C ALA A 53 10.37 -3.99 -4.84
N GLY A 54 11.24 -4.25 -5.82
CA GLY A 54 11.02 -5.24 -6.86
C GLY A 54 11.08 -6.69 -6.37
N SER A 55 11.73 -6.98 -5.24
CA SER A 55 11.82 -8.34 -4.70
C SER A 55 10.54 -8.81 -3.99
N TYR A 56 9.76 -7.87 -3.43
CA TYR A 56 8.49 -8.16 -2.75
C TYR A 56 7.32 -8.38 -3.72
N LYS A 57 7.30 -9.57 -4.35
CA LYS A 57 6.36 -9.91 -5.44
C LYS A 57 4.89 -9.88 -5.00
N HIS A 58 4.60 -10.31 -3.77
CA HIS A 58 3.24 -10.39 -3.27
C HIS A 58 2.71 -9.02 -2.85
N VAL A 59 3.58 -8.18 -2.26
CA VAL A 59 3.26 -6.77 -2.00
C VAL A 59 2.99 -6.03 -3.31
N GLN A 60 3.80 -6.24 -4.35
CA GLN A 60 3.59 -5.63 -5.67
C GLN A 60 2.24 -6.03 -6.29
N ARG A 61 1.89 -7.33 -6.23
CA ARG A 61 0.59 -7.83 -6.73
C ARG A 61 -0.57 -7.15 -6.03
N TRP A 62 -0.56 -7.16 -4.69
CA TRP A 62 -1.60 -6.55 -3.87
C TRP A 62 -1.67 -5.02 -4.09
N ALA A 63 -0.53 -4.35 -4.18
CA ALA A 63 -0.47 -2.90 -4.36
C ALA A 63 -1.11 -2.48 -5.69
N LYS A 64 -0.85 -3.22 -6.78
CA LYS A 64 -1.48 -2.98 -8.09
C LYS A 64 -2.98 -3.26 -8.05
N GLU A 65 -3.38 -4.42 -7.53
CA GLU A 65 -4.79 -4.84 -7.44
C GLU A 65 -5.64 -3.82 -6.65
N VAL A 66 -5.15 -3.38 -5.48
CA VAL A 66 -5.85 -2.36 -4.68
C VAL A 66 -5.81 -0.99 -5.36
N GLY A 67 -4.69 -0.62 -5.98
CA GLY A 67 -4.53 0.67 -6.68
C GLY A 67 -5.42 0.82 -7.93
N GLU A 68 -5.84 -0.29 -8.53
CA GLU A 68 -6.74 -0.29 -9.69
C GLU A 68 -8.20 0.00 -9.32
N ARG A 69 -8.58 -0.20 -8.05
CA ARG A 69 -9.95 -0.01 -7.56
C ARG A 69 -10.43 1.43 -7.78
N PRO A 70 -11.60 1.65 -8.41
CA PRO A 70 -12.13 3.00 -8.65
C PRO A 70 -12.26 3.87 -7.40
N ALA A 71 -12.62 3.26 -6.26
CA ALA A 71 -12.74 3.96 -4.98
C ALA A 71 -11.38 4.45 -4.44
N VAL A 72 -10.31 3.66 -4.62
CA VAL A 72 -8.95 4.04 -4.20
C VAL A 72 -8.43 5.18 -5.07
N LYS A 73 -8.64 5.11 -6.39
CA LYS A 73 -8.29 6.18 -7.33
C LYS A 73 -8.97 7.51 -7.00
N ARG A 74 -10.24 7.47 -6.57
CA ARG A 74 -10.97 8.67 -6.10
C ARG A 74 -10.48 9.14 -4.73
N GLY A 75 -10.34 8.22 -3.77
CA GLY A 75 -9.97 8.55 -2.39
C GLY A 75 -8.58 9.19 -2.27
N ARG A 76 -7.61 8.72 -3.05
CA ARG A 76 -6.21 9.20 -2.98
C ARG A 76 -6.00 10.65 -3.44
N ILE A 77 -6.97 11.26 -4.11
CA ILE A 77 -6.87 12.64 -4.62
C ILE A 77 -7.74 13.64 -3.84
N VAL A 78 -8.45 13.18 -2.80
CA VAL A 78 -9.29 14.05 -1.98
C VAL A 78 -8.38 14.99 -1.18
N LYS A 79 -8.60 16.30 -1.32
CA LYS A 79 -7.93 17.30 -0.50
C LYS A 79 -8.60 17.38 0.87
N PRO A 80 -7.84 17.62 1.95
CA PRO A 80 -8.44 17.91 3.25
C PRO A 80 -9.44 19.06 3.10
N HIS A 81 -10.62 18.90 3.69
CA HIS A 81 -11.56 20.02 3.80
C HIS A 81 -10.87 21.10 4.66
N GLN A 82 -10.52 22.23 4.03
CA GLN A 82 -10.02 23.39 4.76
C GLN A 82 -11.18 23.92 5.59
N ARG A 83 -11.21 23.61 6.89
CA ARG A 83 -12.08 24.32 7.82
C ARG A 83 -11.63 25.78 7.79
N THR A 84 -12.46 26.66 7.28
CA THR A 84 -12.34 28.10 7.54
C THR A 84 -12.48 28.27 9.04
N ALA A 85 -11.45 28.82 9.68
CA ALA A 85 -11.54 29.23 11.06
C ALA A 85 -12.53 30.40 11.13
N GLU A 86 -13.67 30.19 11.78
CA GLU A 86 -14.53 31.24 12.33
C GLU A 86 -14.23 31.39 13.82
#